data_AF-A0A7J7TBY1-F1
#
_entry.id   AF-A0A7J7TBY1-F1
#
_cell.length_a   1.000
_cell.length_b   1.000
_cell.length_c   1.000
_cell.angle_alpha   90.00
_cell.angle_beta   90.00
_cell.angle_gamma   90.00
#
_symmetry.space_group_name_H-M   'P 1'
#
loop_
_entity.id
_entity.type
_entity.pdbx_description
1 polymer ?
#
loop_
_entity_poly.entity_id
_entity_poly.type
_entity_poly.pdbx_seq_one_letter_code
_entity_poly.pdbx_strand_id
1 'polypeptide(L)'
;MKLVVLFSGALLGLLAAQETGNEWPHKKSATLLPSFTVTPTATESTGSTGTTSPSTTGSQRTTTIGTTSHEPTTATHSPITTTSHGNTTVHPTSNSTASTASTASSPGPSTSSPHPGPPPPSPSPSPGSKAAIGDYTWTNGSQPCVHLQAQIQIRILYRTQGGGQAWGISVLNPNKTKAQGNCEGAHPHLLLSFPYGQLSFGFQQEPLPSTVYLNSMAVEYNVSFPHAAQWTFSVQNASLRELQAPLGQSFSCRNASIILSPAFHLDLLFLKLQAAQLPSTGAFGPSFSCPSDQSILLPLIIGLIALGLLAVVLVIFCVCRRRQSTYQPL
;
A
#
# COMPACT_ATOMS: atom_id res chain seq x y z
N MET A 1 47.04 15.66 -39.70
CA MET A 1 46.09 16.80 -39.71
C MET A 1 44.77 16.54 -40.45
N LYS A 2 44.68 15.75 -41.53
CA LYS A 2 43.40 15.55 -42.26
C LYS A 2 42.27 14.77 -41.53
N LEU A 3 42.55 14.07 -40.43
CA LEU A 3 41.52 13.27 -39.73
C LEU A 3 40.60 14.10 -38.80
N VAL A 4 41.11 15.18 -38.20
CA VAL A 4 40.37 16.00 -37.22
C VAL A 4 39.24 16.80 -37.89
N VAL A 5 39.45 17.22 -39.14
CA VAL A 5 38.46 17.99 -39.92
C VAL A 5 37.22 17.15 -40.26
N LEU A 6 37.37 15.84 -40.49
CA LEU A 6 36.26 14.95 -40.82
C LEU A 6 35.32 14.69 -39.64
N PHE A 7 35.86 14.58 -38.42
CA PHE A 7 35.03 14.40 -37.22
C PHE A 7 34.30 15.68 -36.79
N SER A 8 34.88 16.86 -37.02
CA SER A 8 34.20 18.13 -36.76
C SER A 8 32.99 18.34 -37.70
N GLY A 9 33.10 17.97 -38.97
CA GLY A 9 31.99 18.04 -39.93
C GLY A 9 30.83 17.10 -39.59
N ALA A 10 31.12 15.87 -39.13
CA ALA A 10 30.09 14.92 -38.71
C ALA A 10 29.31 15.38 -37.46
N LEU A 11 29.99 16.05 -36.51
CA LEU A 11 29.36 16.53 -35.28
C LEU A 11 28.45 17.75 -35.51
N LEU A 12 28.81 18.65 -36.42
CA LEU A 12 27.92 19.76 -36.84
C LEU A 12 26.71 19.25 -37.64
N GLY A 13 26.87 18.19 -38.44
CA GLY A 13 25.79 17.61 -39.25
C GLY A 13 24.62 17.06 -38.42
N LEU A 14 24.87 16.53 -37.22
CA LEU A 14 23.79 16.05 -36.34
C LEU A 14 23.02 17.18 -35.63
N LEU A 15 23.65 18.34 -35.40
CA LEU A 15 23.01 19.46 -34.70
C LEU A 15 22.09 20.28 -35.61
N ALA A 16 22.31 20.26 -36.92
CA ALA A 16 21.48 20.97 -37.90
C ALA A 16 20.18 20.24 -38.29
N ALA A 17 19.99 18.99 -37.86
CA ALA A 17 18.84 18.15 -38.26
C ALA A 17 17.62 18.27 -37.31
N GLN A 18 17.67 19.12 -36.28
CA GLN A 18 16.62 19.23 -35.26
C GLN A 18 15.66 20.43 -35.43
N GLU A 19 15.61 21.06 -36.60
CA GLU A 19 14.56 22.02 -36.96
C GLU A 19 13.97 21.74 -38.35
N THR A 20 13.09 20.75 -38.44
CA THR A 20 11.97 20.79 -39.40
C THR A 20 10.86 19.87 -38.91
N GLY A 21 9.65 20.41 -38.74
CA GLY A 21 8.47 19.58 -38.48
C GLY A 21 8.00 18.89 -39.77
N ASN A 22 7.31 17.76 -39.65
CA ASN A 22 5.90 17.61 -40.04
C ASN A 22 5.47 16.12 -40.16
N GLU A 23 4.18 15.92 -39.97
CA GLU A 23 3.35 14.77 -40.39
C GLU A 23 3.63 13.34 -39.88
N TRP A 24 2.63 12.87 -39.12
CA TRP A 24 2.45 11.51 -38.63
C TRP A 24 1.81 10.61 -39.70
N PRO A 25 2.44 9.48 -40.10
CA PRO A 25 1.77 8.45 -40.88
C PRO A 25 1.21 7.35 -39.96
N HIS A 26 -0.12 7.25 -39.87
CA HIS A 26 -0.78 6.11 -39.24
C HIS A 26 -0.44 4.80 -39.99
N LYS A 27 0.10 3.79 -39.29
CA LYS A 27 -0.01 2.39 -39.76
C LYS A 27 0.05 1.33 -38.67
N LYS A 28 -1.14 0.78 -38.40
CA LYS A 28 -1.45 -0.65 -38.17
C LYS A 28 -0.71 -1.38 -37.04
N SER A 29 -1.42 -1.57 -35.93
CA SER A 29 -1.08 -2.56 -34.89
C SER A 29 -0.99 -3.97 -35.48
N ALA A 30 0.07 -4.70 -35.12
CA ALA A 30 0.14 -6.14 -35.27
C ALA A 30 -0.21 -6.80 -33.92
N THR A 31 -1.29 -7.57 -33.87
CA THR A 31 -1.67 -8.34 -32.68
C THR A 31 -0.78 -9.56 -32.55
N LEU A 32 0.15 -9.55 -31.58
CA LEU A 32 0.83 -10.77 -31.15
C LEU A 32 0.08 -11.37 -29.95
N LEU A 33 -0.46 -12.57 -30.15
CA LEU A 33 -1.03 -13.39 -29.10
C LEU A 33 0.08 -13.83 -28.12
N PRO A 34 -0.14 -13.78 -26.79
CA PRO A 34 0.79 -14.35 -25.85
C PRO A 34 0.62 -15.89 -25.81
N SER A 35 1.65 -16.62 -26.27
CA SER A 35 1.77 -18.04 -25.94
C SER A 35 2.10 -18.19 -24.46
N PHE A 36 1.31 -18.99 -23.76
CA PHE A 36 1.60 -19.45 -22.41
C PHE A 36 2.49 -20.70 -22.46
N THR A 37 3.67 -20.64 -21.86
CA THR A 37 4.49 -21.83 -21.59
C THR A 37 4.50 -22.05 -20.09
N VAL A 38 3.89 -23.15 -19.64
CA VAL A 38 3.88 -23.55 -18.23
C VAL A 38 5.09 -24.45 -17.99
N THR A 39 6.02 -24.00 -17.16
CA THR A 39 7.14 -24.83 -16.68
C THR A 39 6.76 -25.47 -15.34
N PRO A 40 6.70 -26.80 -15.21
CA PRO A 40 6.49 -27.46 -13.93
C PRO A 40 7.79 -27.46 -13.11
N THR A 41 7.76 -26.90 -11.90
CA THR A 41 8.83 -27.09 -10.90
C THR A 41 8.64 -28.44 -10.23
N ALA A 42 9.67 -29.29 -10.28
CA ALA A 42 9.64 -30.61 -9.67
C ALA A 42 9.84 -30.52 -8.14
N THR A 43 9.10 -31.37 -7.42
CA THR A 43 9.29 -31.62 -5.99
C THR A 43 10.46 -32.57 -5.79
N GLU A 44 11.47 -32.17 -4.99
CA GLU A 44 12.39 -33.14 -4.37
C GLU A 44 12.06 -33.33 -2.89
N SER A 45 11.91 -34.59 -2.51
CA SER A 45 11.71 -35.03 -1.12
C SER A 45 12.42 -36.35 -0.92
N THR A 46 13.48 -36.35 -0.13
CA THR A 46 14.18 -37.49 0.50
C THR A 46 15.16 -36.85 1.50
N GLY A 47 15.45 -37.39 2.69
CA GLY A 47 15.04 -38.60 3.38
C GLY A 47 16.00 -38.81 4.57
N SER A 48 15.51 -39.33 5.69
CA SER A 48 16.21 -39.23 6.99
C SER A 48 17.21 -40.36 7.29
N THR A 49 18.40 -39.99 7.80
CA THR A 49 19.26 -40.73 8.74
C THR A 49 20.30 -39.74 9.33
N GLY A 50 20.82 -39.86 10.56
CA GLY A 50 20.57 -40.83 11.62
C GLY A 50 21.79 -41.00 12.54
N THR A 51 21.66 -40.55 13.80
CA THR A 51 22.40 -41.04 15.00
C THR A 51 23.79 -40.48 15.37
N THR A 52 23.94 -40.28 16.69
CA THR A 52 25.15 -40.29 17.57
C THR A 52 26.03 -39.04 17.77
N SER A 53 26.01 -38.56 19.04
CA SER A 53 27.06 -37.77 19.69
C SER A 53 28.25 -38.66 20.14
N PRO A 54 29.38 -38.11 20.65
CA PRO A 54 29.45 -37.67 22.07
C PRO A 54 30.32 -36.41 22.37
N SER A 55 30.24 -35.95 23.63
CA SER A 55 31.17 -35.17 24.50
C SER A 55 32.42 -34.44 23.90
N THR A 56 32.98 -33.36 24.50
CA THR A 56 33.35 -33.19 25.92
C THR A 56 33.81 -31.75 26.27
N THR A 57 33.27 -31.17 27.35
CA THR A 57 33.91 -30.43 28.49
C THR A 57 34.99 -29.33 28.35
N GLY A 58 34.78 -28.23 29.10
CA GLY A 58 35.79 -27.23 29.57
C GLY A 58 35.21 -25.81 29.64
N SER A 59 34.71 -25.23 30.76
CA SER A 59 35.19 -25.05 32.15
C SER A 59 36.15 -23.86 32.37
N GLN A 60 35.63 -22.81 33.02
CA GLN A 60 36.23 -21.85 34.00
C GLN A 60 35.43 -20.52 33.97
N ARG A 61 35.25 -19.70 35.01
CA ARG A 61 35.29 -19.78 36.49
C ARG A 61 34.90 -18.36 36.98
N THR A 62 33.73 -18.25 37.62
CA THR A 62 33.44 -17.54 38.89
C THR A 62 34.07 -16.16 39.23
N THR A 63 33.25 -15.18 39.61
CA THR A 63 33.33 -14.37 40.88
C THR A 63 31.98 -13.67 41.17
N THR A 64 31.71 -13.36 42.44
CA THR A 64 30.40 -13.07 43.07
C THR A 64 30.32 -11.62 43.63
N ILE A 65 29.13 -11.24 44.15
CA ILE A 65 28.75 -10.12 45.06
C ILE A 65 27.87 -9.05 44.34
N GLY A 66 26.72 -8.61 44.88
CA GLY A 66 26.11 -8.84 46.21
C GLY A 66 24.59 -8.55 46.28
N THR A 67 24.04 -8.53 47.49
CA THR A 67 22.61 -8.85 47.80
C THR A 67 21.85 -7.73 48.52
N THR A 68 20.57 -7.51 48.16
CA THR A 68 19.41 -7.10 49.01
C THR A 68 18.15 -7.22 48.14
N SER A 69 17.14 -8.07 48.36
CA SER A 69 16.29 -8.35 49.54
C SER A 69 15.43 -7.16 49.99
N HIS A 70 14.10 -7.28 49.84
CA HIS A 70 13.08 -7.18 50.90
C HIS A 70 11.66 -7.47 50.34
N GLU A 71 10.85 -8.21 51.10
CA GLU A 71 9.45 -8.61 50.82
C GLU A 71 8.55 -8.25 52.05
N PRO A 72 7.27 -8.64 52.16
CA PRO A 72 6.10 -7.76 52.05
C PRO A 72 5.33 -7.54 53.37
N THR A 73 4.26 -6.72 53.36
CA THR A 73 3.24 -6.73 54.44
C THR A 73 1.81 -6.44 53.92
N THR A 74 0.82 -7.13 54.52
CA THR A 74 -0.63 -7.08 54.22
C THR A 74 -1.44 -6.53 55.41
N ALA A 75 -2.44 -5.64 55.20
CA ALA A 75 -3.52 -5.26 56.15
C ALA A 75 -4.55 -4.26 55.50
N THR A 76 -5.69 -3.85 56.09
CA THR A 76 -6.87 -4.59 56.64
C THR A 76 -8.08 -3.63 56.89
N HIS A 77 -9.27 -3.97 56.35
CA HIS A 77 -10.67 -3.63 56.74
C HIS A 77 -11.11 -2.23 57.30
N SER A 78 -12.07 -1.57 56.60
CA SER A 78 -13.40 -1.00 57.04
C SER A 78 -13.62 -0.15 58.33
N PRO A 79 -14.80 0.51 58.57
CA PRO A 79 -15.76 1.27 57.72
C PRO A 79 -16.26 2.62 58.37
N ILE A 80 -17.34 3.26 57.82
CA ILE A 80 -18.39 4.18 58.42
C ILE A 80 -18.69 5.41 57.49
N THR A 81 -19.84 5.58 56.80
CA THR A 81 -21.21 6.13 57.17
C THR A 81 -21.25 7.60 57.69
N THR A 82 -22.20 8.52 57.40
CA THR A 82 -23.57 8.51 56.76
C THR A 82 -23.98 9.93 56.26
N THR A 83 -24.81 10.07 55.19
CA THR A 83 -26.01 10.97 55.02
C THR A 83 -26.40 11.15 53.53
N SER A 84 -27.64 11.38 53.09
CA SER A 84 -29.03 11.15 53.52
C SER A 84 -29.97 11.84 52.50
N HIS A 85 -31.21 11.36 52.34
CA HIS A 85 -32.33 11.86 51.50
C HIS A 85 -32.36 11.37 50.03
N GLY A 86 -33.37 10.66 49.53
CA GLY A 86 -34.51 9.99 50.18
C GLY A 86 -35.88 10.42 49.62
N ASN A 87 -36.55 9.52 48.90
CA ASN A 87 -38.01 9.42 48.95
C ASN A 87 -38.48 7.98 48.67
N THR A 88 -39.55 7.59 49.34
CA THR A 88 -40.08 6.21 49.43
C THR A 88 -41.39 6.11 48.64
N THR A 89 -41.87 4.88 48.42
CA THR A 89 -43.27 4.41 48.63
C THR A 89 -43.95 3.82 47.38
N VAL A 90 -44.64 2.66 47.40
CA VAL A 90 -44.69 1.44 48.26
C VAL A 90 -45.30 0.33 47.36
N HIS A 91 -44.94 -0.94 47.57
CA HIS A 91 -45.61 -2.11 46.98
C HIS A 91 -46.59 -2.73 47.99
N PRO A 92 -47.69 -3.37 47.56
CA PRO A 92 -47.95 -4.69 48.17
C PRO A 92 -48.41 -5.77 47.19
N THR A 93 -47.96 -6.98 47.49
CA THR A 93 -48.27 -8.24 46.78
C THR A 93 -49.50 -8.90 47.42
N SER A 94 -50.27 -9.69 46.66
CA SER A 94 -51.17 -10.71 47.24
C SER A 94 -51.45 -11.86 46.27
N ASN A 95 -51.26 -13.10 46.73
CA ASN A 95 -51.75 -14.32 46.10
C ASN A 95 -53.14 -14.66 46.66
N SER A 96 -54.01 -15.31 45.87
CA SER A 96 -55.03 -16.23 46.39
C SER A 96 -55.54 -17.19 45.30
N THR A 97 -56.34 -18.18 45.70
CA THR A 97 -56.46 -19.50 45.05
C THR A 97 -57.92 -19.87 44.68
N ALA A 98 -58.08 -20.54 43.52
CA ALA A 98 -59.21 -21.39 43.08
C ALA A 98 -60.66 -20.85 43.02
N SER A 99 -61.35 -21.05 41.88
CA SER A 99 -62.33 -22.17 41.72
C SER A 99 -63.09 -22.19 40.37
N THR A 100 -63.45 -23.41 39.93
CA THR A 100 -64.58 -23.80 39.03
C THR A 100 -64.70 -23.31 37.57
N ALA A 101 -64.35 -24.24 36.67
CA ALA A 101 -65.19 -24.83 35.59
C ALA A 101 -66.00 -23.95 34.60
N SER A 102 -65.71 -24.12 33.31
CA SER A 102 -66.71 -24.28 32.24
C SER A 102 -66.13 -25.03 31.03
N THR A 103 -66.99 -25.69 30.26
CA THR A 103 -66.66 -26.76 29.29
C THR A 103 -66.90 -26.31 27.84
N ALA A 104 -66.02 -26.66 26.87
CA ALA A 104 -66.37 -27.20 25.54
C ALA A 104 -65.23 -27.19 24.49
N SER A 105 -64.94 -28.39 23.95
CA SER A 105 -64.44 -28.79 22.62
C SER A 105 -63.83 -27.82 21.58
N SER A 106 -62.65 -28.20 21.08
CA SER A 106 -62.33 -28.59 19.67
C SER A 106 -60.97 -28.04 19.15
N PRO A 107 -60.20 -28.74 18.27
CA PRO A 107 -58.75 -28.50 18.14
C PRO A 107 -58.23 -27.88 16.81
N GLY A 108 -57.20 -27.04 16.93
CA GLY A 108 -56.15 -26.78 15.92
C GLY A 108 -56.43 -25.74 14.82
N PRO A 109 -55.42 -25.34 14.01
CA PRO A 109 -54.00 -25.76 14.03
C PRO A 109 -52.98 -24.59 14.21
N SER A 110 -51.70 -24.97 14.22
CA SER A 110 -50.52 -24.12 14.47
C SER A 110 -50.28 -22.99 13.46
N THR A 111 -49.88 -21.81 13.94
CA THR A 111 -49.23 -20.76 13.13
C THR A 111 -47.76 -20.63 13.51
N SER A 112 -46.85 -21.09 12.64
CA SER A 112 -45.41 -20.89 12.82
C SER A 112 -45.00 -19.44 12.53
N SER A 113 -44.20 -18.86 13.41
CA SER A 113 -43.57 -17.55 13.18
C SER A 113 -42.70 -17.57 11.92
N PRO A 114 -42.75 -16.54 11.05
CA PRO A 114 -41.89 -16.49 9.88
C PRO A 114 -40.42 -16.32 10.31
N HIS A 115 -39.58 -17.26 9.88
CA HIS A 115 -38.13 -17.20 10.04
C HIS A 115 -37.58 -15.92 9.37
N PRO A 116 -36.67 -15.16 10.02
CA PRO A 116 -35.98 -14.07 9.35
C PRO A 116 -35.22 -14.60 8.13
N GLY A 117 -35.58 -14.12 6.94
CA GLY A 117 -34.87 -14.50 5.71
C GLY A 117 -33.39 -14.12 5.81
N PRO A 118 -32.49 -14.87 5.15
CA PRO A 118 -31.06 -14.56 5.18
C PRO A 118 -30.81 -13.13 4.65
N PRO A 119 -29.85 -12.39 5.23
CA PRO A 119 -29.54 -11.03 4.79
C PRO A 119 -29.14 -11.02 3.31
N PRO A 120 -29.43 -9.94 2.57
CA PRO A 120 -29.15 -9.87 1.14
C PRO A 120 -27.65 -10.07 0.87
N PRO A 121 -27.28 -10.77 -0.22
CA PRO A 121 -25.88 -11.03 -0.53
C PRO A 121 -25.13 -9.71 -0.73
N SER A 122 -24.10 -9.49 0.08
CA SER A 122 -23.20 -8.34 -0.06
C SER A 122 -22.59 -8.33 -1.47
N PRO A 123 -22.57 -7.18 -2.17
CA PRO A 123 -22.13 -7.15 -3.56
C PRO A 123 -20.65 -7.47 -3.68
N SER A 124 -20.37 -8.68 -4.19
CA SER A 124 -19.07 -9.08 -4.70
C SER A 124 -18.55 -8.02 -5.68
N PRO A 125 -17.25 -7.65 -5.64
CA PRO A 125 -16.69 -6.66 -6.55
C PRO A 125 -16.80 -7.15 -7.99
N SER A 126 -17.74 -6.56 -8.74
CA SER A 126 -17.98 -6.92 -10.13
C SER A 126 -16.79 -6.51 -11.01
N PRO A 127 -16.18 -7.44 -11.77
CA PRO A 127 -15.09 -7.12 -12.69
C PRO A 127 -15.65 -6.37 -13.90
N GLY A 128 -15.77 -5.05 -13.82
CA GLY A 128 -16.33 -4.28 -14.95
C GLY A 128 -16.47 -2.76 -14.81
N SER A 129 -16.28 -2.15 -13.64
CA SER A 129 -16.22 -0.68 -13.58
C SER A 129 -14.95 -0.21 -14.27
N LYS A 130 -15.09 0.54 -15.39
CA LYS A 130 -13.97 1.25 -16.02
C LYS A 130 -13.19 1.98 -14.92
N ALA A 131 -11.90 1.68 -14.83
CA ALA A 131 -10.96 2.25 -13.88
C ALA A 131 -10.94 3.78 -13.98
N ALA A 132 -11.72 4.44 -13.12
CA ALA A 132 -11.77 5.89 -13.03
C ALA A 132 -10.69 6.36 -12.06
N ILE A 133 -9.90 7.34 -12.48
CA ILE A 133 -9.01 8.08 -11.59
C ILE A 133 -9.91 8.90 -10.66
N GLY A 134 -9.77 8.69 -9.35
CA GLY A 134 -10.44 9.50 -8.35
C GLY A 134 -9.68 10.79 -8.10
N ASP A 135 -10.40 11.82 -7.70
CA ASP A 135 -9.87 13.13 -7.37
C ASP A 135 -10.45 13.55 -6.01
N TYR A 136 -9.58 13.62 -5.00
CA TYR A 136 -9.95 13.68 -3.59
C TYR A 136 -9.23 14.84 -2.91
N THR A 137 -9.95 15.92 -2.63
CA THR A 137 -9.40 17.11 -1.96
C THR A 137 -10.07 17.31 -0.61
N TRP A 138 -9.27 17.64 0.41
CA TRP A 138 -9.75 18.12 1.70
C TRP A 138 -9.29 19.55 1.97
N THR A 139 -10.20 20.35 2.52
CA THR A 139 -10.04 21.77 2.81
C THR A 139 -10.26 22.04 4.30
N ASN A 140 -9.33 22.72 4.94
CA ASN A 140 -9.51 23.27 6.28
C ASN A 140 -10.07 24.69 6.15
N GLY A 141 -11.40 24.84 6.32
CA GLY A 141 -12.10 26.07 5.98
C GLY A 141 -12.00 26.38 4.49
N SER A 142 -11.51 27.56 4.13
CA SER A 142 -11.27 27.96 2.73
C SER A 142 -9.91 27.52 2.17
N GLN A 143 -9.04 26.89 2.96
CA GLN A 143 -7.69 26.52 2.54
C GLN A 143 -7.60 25.02 2.21
N PRO A 144 -7.29 24.63 0.96
CA PRO A 144 -6.99 23.23 0.62
C PRO A 144 -5.70 22.79 1.31
N CYS A 145 -5.65 21.54 1.75
CA CYS A 145 -4.53 21.07 2.57
C CYS A 145 -4.07 19.63 2.29
N VAL A 146 -4.93 18.78 1.74
CA VAL A 146 -4.52 17.53 1.08
C VAL A 146 -5.30 17.38 -0.23
N HIS A 147 -4.59 16.98 -1.28
CA HIS A 147 -5.15 16.65 -2.60
C HIS A 147 -4.51 15.35 -3.09
N LEU A 148 -5.34 14.34 -3.36
CA LEU A 148 -4.94 13.03 -3.87
C LEU A 148 -5.74 12.73 -5.14
N GLN A 149 -5.03 12.56 -6.26
CA GLN A 149 -5.59 12.11 -7.53
C GLN A 149 -4.96 10.75 -7.86
N ALA A 150 -5.77 9.68 -7.88
CA ALA A 150 -5.31 8.32 -8.18
C ALA A 150 -6.49 7.39 -8.51
N GLN A 151 -6.26 6.38 -9.35
CA GLN A 151 -7.05 5.15 -9.31
C GLN A 151 -6.47 4.27 -8.19
N ILE A 152 -7.31 3.92 -7.21
CA ILE A 152 -6.91 3.16 -6.03
C ILE A 152 -7.37 1.70 -6.16
N GLN A 153 -6.46 0.74 -5.96
CA GLN A 153 -6.80 -0.68 -5.81
C GLN A 153 -6.35 -1.21 -4.46
N ILE A 154 -7.24 -1.95 -3.79
CA ILE A 154 -6.98 -2.63 -2.52
C ILE A 154 -6.75 -4.10 -2.85
N ARG A 155 -5.53 -4.62 -2.58
CA ARG A 155 -5.17 -6.02 -2.77
C ARG A 155 -5.06 -6.72 -1.42
N ILE A 156 -5.80 -7.81 -1.24
CA ILE A 156 -5.95 -8.52 0.03
C ILE A 156 -5.71 -10.01 -0.16
N LEU A 157 -4.81 -10.60 0.62
CA LEU A 157 -4.63 -12.05 0.73
C LEU A 157 -5.64 -12.59 1.75
N TYR A 158 -6.65 -13.32 1.29
CA TYR A 158 -7.71 -13.87 2.13
C TYR A 158 -7.67 -15.40 2.19
N ARG A 159 -8.18 -15.97 3.29
CA ARG A 159 -8.38 -17.43 3.42
C ARG A 159 -9.63 -17.86 2.68
N THR A 160 -9.55 -18.95 1.94
CA THR A 160 -10.71 -19.56 1.27
C THR A 160 -11.38 -20.60 2.17
N GLN A 161 -12.66 -20.89 1.91
CA GLN A 161 -13.42 -21.92 2.64
C GLN A 161 -12.80 -23.33 2.53
N GLY A 162 -12.02 -23.59 1.47
CA GLY A 162 -11.25 -24.82 1.29
C GLY A 162 -9.91 -24.86 2.05
N GLY A 163 -9.66 -23.92 2.98
CA GLY A 163 -8.44 -23.85 3.79
C GLY A 163 -7.20 -23.26 3.08
N GLY A 164 -7.31 -22.92 1.80
CA GLY A 164 -6.26 -22.25 1.03
C GLY A 164 -6.21 -20.74 1.24
N GLN A 165 -5.35 -20.07 0.45
CA GLN A 165 -5.31 -18.61 0.37
C GLN A 165 -5.46 -18.15 -1.08
N ALA A 166 -6.07 -16.98 -1.28
CA ALA A 166 -6.23 -16.35 -2.59
C ALA A 166 -6.06 -14.83 -2.49
N TRP A 167 -5.63 -14.20 -3.58
CA TRP A 167 -5.58 -12.74 -3.70
C TRP A 167 -6.90 -12.20 -4.22
N GLY A 168 -7.49 -11.27 -3.48
CA GLY A 168 -8.62 -10.46 -3.91
C GLY A 168 -8.12 -9.07 -4.30
N ILE A 169 -8.65 -8.54 -5.39
CA ILE A 169 -8.39 -7.16 -5.83
C ILE A 169 -9.73 -6.44 -5.88
N SER A 170 -9.80 -5.25 -5.29
CA SER A 170 -10.97 -4.37 -5.40
C SER A 170 -10.54 -2.96 -5.81
N VAL A 171 -11.21 -2.41 -6.82
CA VAL A 171 -10.95 -1.05 -7.30
C VAL A 171 -11.93 -0.09 -6.63
N LEU A 172 -11.41 0.96 -6.00
CA LEU A 172 -12.23 1.96 -5.33
C LEU A 172 -13.02 2.77 -6.36
N ASN A 173 -14.32 2.95 -6.12
CA ASN A 173 -15.19 3.74 -7.00
C ASN A 173 -15.20 5.21 -6.54
N PRO A 174 -14.61 6.16 -7.29
CA PRO A 174 -14.53 7.55 -6.86
C PRO A 174 -15.92 8.20 -6.71
N ASN A 175 -16.88 7.86 -7.57
CA ASN A 175 -18.24 8.40 -7.53
C ASN A 175 -19.04 7.97 -6.28
N LYS A 176 -18.53 7.01 -5.50
CA LYS A 176 -19.10 6.55 -4.23
C LYS A 176 -18.17 6.80 -3.04
N THR A 177 -17.09 7.54 -3.22
CA THR A 177 -16.08 7.80 -2.19
C THR A 177 -16.10 9.26 -1.80
N LYS A 178 -16.11 9.56 -0.50
CA LYS A 178 -16.08 10.91 0.06
C LYS A 178 -14.74 11.17 0.72
N ALA A 179 -14.10 12.29 0.38
CA ALA A 179 -12.94 12.79 1.09
C ALA A 179 -13.37 13.53 2.37
N GLN A 180 -12.70 13.21 3.46
CA GLN A 180 -12.78 13.85 4.77
C GLN A 180 -11.34 14.01 5.29
N GLY A 181 -11.12 14.76 6.38
CA GLY A 181 -9.77 14.87 6.92
C GLY A 181 -9.63 15.92 8.01
N ASN A 182 -8.37 16.20 8.36
CA ASN A 182 -7.98 17.35 9.17
C ASN A 182 -6.55 17.75 8.78
N CYS A 183 -6.19 19.01 9.01
CA CYS A 183 -4.88 19.54 8.65
C CYS A 183 -4.39 20.46 9.75
N GLU A 184 -4.29 19.89 10.95
CA GLU A 184 -3.87 20.60 12.15
C GLU A 184 -2.36 20.45 12.35
N GLY A 185 -1.66 21.59 12.37
CA GLY A 185 -0.20 21.64 12.53
C GLY A 185 0.57 20.83 11.48
N ALA A 186 1.50 20.00 11.96
CA ALA A 186 2.42 19.22 11.14
C ALA A 186 1.87 17.86 10.65
N HIS A 187 0.60 17.52 10.93
CA HIS A 187 0.04 16.18 10.68
C HIS A 187 -1.23 16.19 9.82
N PRO A 188 -1.11 16.47 8.50
CA PRO A 188 -2.26 16.40 7.59
C PRO A 188 -2.82 14.98 7.48
N HIS A 189 -4.14 14.88 7.39
CA HIS A 189 -4.88 13.62 7.38
C HIS A 189 -5.97 13.64 6.32
N LEU A 190 -6.07 12.54 5.56
CA LEU A 190 -7.09 12.31 4.55
C LEU A 190 -7.78 10.97 4.82
N LEU A 191 -9.10 11.00 4.99
CA LEU A 191 -9.97 9.86 5.13
C LEU A 191 -10.85 9.73 3.89
N LEU A 192 -10.73 8.63 3.16
CA LEU A 192 -11.62 8.29 2.05
C LEU A 192 -12.67 7.29 2.55
N SER A 193 -13.89 7.76 2.76
CA SER A 193 -15.01 6.94 3.22
C SER A 193 -15.90 6.50 2.05
N PHE A 194 -16.26 5.22 2.00
CA PHE A 194 -17.08 4.62 0.94
C PHE A 194 -18.04 3.57 1.54
N PRO A 195 -19.07 3.07 0.82
CA PRO A 195 -20.19 2.31 1.42
C PRO A 195 -19.82 1.02 2.18
N TYR A 196 -18.60 0.54 2.02
CA TYR A 196 -18.12 -0.73 2.54
C TYR A 196 -16.87 -0.58 3.41
N GLY A 197 -16.42 0.63 3.72
CA GLY A 197 -15.18 0.82 4.46
C GLY A 197 -14.57 2.21 4.33
N GLN A 198 -13.30 2.31 4.72
CA GLN A 198 -12.54 3.55 4.72
C GLN A 198 -11.04 3.32 4.52
N LEU A 199 -10.38 4.26 3.84
CA LEU A 199 -8.92 4.38 3.76
C LEU A 199 -8.50 5.65 4.50
N SER A 200 -7.62 5.51 5.48
CA SER A 200 -7.03 6.61 6.25
C SER A 200 -5.58 6.79 5.84
N PHE A 201 -5.19 8.00 5.44
CA PHE A 201 -3.82 8.41 5.12
C PHE A 201 -3.41 9.52 6.10
N GLY A 202 -2.39 9.25 6.93
CA GLY A 202 -1.82 10.22 7.86
C GLY A 202 -0.41 10.62 7.43
N PHE A 203 -0.24 11.91 7.15
CA PHE A 203 1.01 12.50 6.70
C PHE A 203 1.77 13.15 7.85
N GLN A 204 3.09 13.24 7.71
CA GLN A 204 3.94 13.94 8.67
C GLN A 204 4.86 14.91 7.92
N GLN A 205 4.88 16.16 8.39
CA GLN A 205 5.80 17.20 7.91
C GLN A 205 7.08 17.18 8.76
N GLU A 206 8.23 17.13 8.10
CA GLU A 206 9.56 17.07 8.71
C GLU A 206 10.30 18.40 8.44
N PRO A 207 10.59 19.22 9.46
CA PRO A 207 11.10 20.59 9.26
C PRO A 207 12.45 20.68 8.54
N LEU A 208 13.33 19.70 8.77
CA LEU A 208 14.61 19.53 8.07
C LEU A 208 14.63 18.09 7.54
N PRO A 209 14.55 17.84 6.22
CA PRO A 209 14.86 18.74 5.11
C PRO A 209 13.63 19.45 4.48
N SER A 210 12.60 19.81 5.25
CA SER A 210 11.38 20.47 4.75
C SER A 210 10.60 19.59 3.76
N THR A 211 10.24 18.38 4.20
CA THR A 211 9.51 17.39 3.41
C THR A 211 8.23 16.92 4.09
N VAL A 212 7.28 16.41 3.31
CA VAL A 212 6.13 15.66 3.81
C VAL A 212 6.17 14.23 3.27
N TYR A 213 5.76 13.25 4.08
CA TYR A 213 5.65 11.84 3.70
C TYR A 213 4.42 11.19 4.33
N LEU A 214 3.98 10.06 3.76
CA LEU A 214 2.96 9.21 4.34
C LEU A 214 3.57 8.43 5.52
N ASN A 215 3.20 8.82 6.75
CA ASN A 215 3.70 8.23 7.99
C ASN A 215 2.83 7.07 8.49
N SER A 216 1.52 7.20 8.30
CA SER A 216 0.55 6.19 8.73
C SER A 216 -0.51 5.95 7.68
N MET A 217 -0.98 4.71 7.62
CA MET A 217 -2.11 4.33 6.80
C MET A 217 -2.94 3.25 7.49
N ALA A 218 -4.26 3.35 7.41
CA ALA A 218 -5.17 2.31 7.86
C ALA A 218 -6.22 2.01 6.79
N VAL A 219 -6.65 0.76 6.73
CA VAL A 219 -7.67 0.24 5.83
C VAL A 219 -8.68 -0.53 6.67
N GLU A 220 -9.95 -0.18 6.54
CA GLU A 220 -11.06 -0.98 7.03
C GLU A 220 -11.96 -1.28 5.83
N TYR A 221 -12.25 -2.55 5.56
CA TYR A 221 -12.98 -2.95 4.37
C TYR A 221 -13.84 -4.21 4.59
N ASN A 222 -15.14 -4.08 4.32
CA ASN A 222 -16.14 -5.13 4.39
C ASN A 222 -16.52 -5.57 2.97
N VAL A 223 -15.87 -6.62 2.47
CA VAL A 223 -16.05 -7.13 1.10
C VAL A 223 -16.10 -8.66 1.10
N SER A 224 -17.01 -9.24 0.34
CA SER A 224 -17.02 -10.68 0.09
C SER A 224 -16.24 -11.00 -1.19
N PHE A 225 -15.09 -11.65 -1.06
CA PHE A 225 -14.36 -12.21 -2.20
C PHE A 225 -14.83 -13.65 -2.51
N PRO A 226 -14.67 -14.15 -3.75
CA PRO A 226 -15.10 -15.50 -4.12
C PRO A 226 -14.51 -16.59 -3.20
N HIS A 227 -15.37 -17.43 -2.64
CA HIS A 227 -15.02 -18.50 -1.69
C HIS A 227 -14.28 -18.02 -0.41
N ALA A 228 -14.37 -16.74 -0.03
CA ALA A 228 -13.73 -16.24 1.18
C ALA A 228 -14.36 -16.85 2.45
N ALA A 229 -13.51 -17.18 3.44
CA ALA A 229 -13.92 -17.60 4.77
C ALA A 229 -14.23 -16.42 5.71
N GLN A 230 -13.89 -15.19 5.31
CA GLN A 230 -14.13 -13.95 6.04
C GLN A 230 -14.48 -12.82 5.07
N TRP A 231 -15.27 -11.84 5.52
CA TRP A 231 -15.68 -10.68 4.71
C TRP A 231 -15.27 -9.33 5.30
N THR A 232 -14.76 -9.30 6.54
CA THR A 232 -14.27 -8.08 7.20
C THR A 232 -12.75 -8.12 7.26
N PHE A 233 -12.13 -7.02 6.85
CA PHE A 233 -10.70 -6.87 6.70
C PHE A 233 -10.27 -5.53 7.32
N SER A 234 -9.30 -5.56 8.23
CA SER A 234 -8.75 -4.34 8.84
C SER A 234 -7.23 -4.47 9.02
N VAL A 235 -6.52 -3.38 8.76
CA VAL A 235 -5.06 -3.28 8.93
C VAL A 235 -4.67 -1.82 9.18
N GLN A 236 -3.64 -1.62 9.99
CA GLN A 236 -3.01 -0.32 10.19
C GLN A 236 -1.49 -0.46 10.17
N ASN A 237 -0.80 0.54 9.66
CA ASN A 237 0.64 0.70 9.75
C ASN A 237 0.94 2.18 10.08
N ALA A 238 1.74 2.43 11.11
CA ALA A 238 2.03 3.77 11.64
C ALA A 238 3.52 4.11 11.65
N SER A 239 4.30 3.44 10.80
CA SER A 239 5.75 3.63 10.65
C SER A 239 6.17 3.59 9.17
N LEU A 240 5.29 4.09 8.30
CA LEU A 240 5.57 4.24 6.87
C LEU A 240 6.48 5.46 6.65
N ARG A 241 7.27 5.44 5.57
CA ARG A 241 7.98 6.62 5.07
C ARG A 241 7.89 6.69 3.55
N GLU A 242 6.66 6.58 3.07
CA GLU A 242 6.30 6.43 1.67
C GLU A 242 5.84 7.76 1.05
N LEU A 243 5.84 7.84 -0.28
CA LEU A 243 5.33 8.97 -1.07
C LEU A 243 5.94 10.34 -0.68
N GLN A 244 7.21 10.36 -0.26
CA GLN A 244 7.89 11.56 0.24
C GLN A 244 8.09 12.61 -0.86
N ALA A 245 7.74 13.87 -0.57
CA ALA A 245 7.99 15.03 -1.41
C ALA A 245 8.43 16.26 -0.59
N PRO A 246 9.12 17.25 -1.19
CA PRO A 246 9.35 18.57 -0.56
C PRO A 246 8.03 19.29 -0.24
N LEU A 247 8.00 20.08 0.82
CA LEU A 247 6.84 20.91 1.15
C LEU A 247 6.51 21.88 -0.01
N GLY A 248 5.22 22.05 -0.29
CA GLY A 248 4.72 22.85 -1.42
C GLY A 248 4.79 22.17 -2.79
N GLN A 249 5.35 20.97 -2.90
CA GLN A 249 5.40 20.18 -4.14
C GLN A 249 4.45 18.98 -4.08
N SER A 250 4.00 18.54 -5.26
CA SER A 250 3.18 17.34 -5.43
C SER A 250 4.05 16.13 -5.75
N PHE A 251 3.89 15.03 -5.02
CA PHE A 251 4.44 13.73 -5.39
C PHE A 251 3.67 13.20 -6.62
N SER A 252 4.38 12.86 -7.69
CA SER A 252 3.79 12.28 -8.91
C SER A 252 4.46 10.95 -9.24
N CYS A 253 3.66 9.94 -9.55
CA CYS A 253 4.16 8.61 -9.93
C CYS A 253 3.16 7.89 -10.83
N ARG A 254 3.64 7.21 -11.87
CA ARG A 254 2.79 6.45 -12.78
C ARG A 254 2.04 5.36 -12.02
N ASN A 255 2.75 4.56 -11.24
CA ASN A 255 2.21 3.53 -10.37
C ASN A 255 3.02 3.49 -9.06
N ALA A 256 2.36 3.50 -7.90
CA ALA A 256 2.97 3.22 -6.60
C ALA A 256 2.22 2.08 -5.89
N SER A 257 2.88 1.35 -5.00
CA SER A 257 2.31 0.24 -4.23
C SER A 257 2.78 0.32 -2.78
N ILE A 258 1.88 0.63 -1.85
CA ILE A 258 2.16 0.68 -0.42
C ILE A 258 1.87 -0.69 0.20
N ILE A 259 2.84 -1.28 0.89
CA ILE A 259 2.67 -2.55 1.60
C ILE A 259 2.33 -2.23 3.06
N LEU A 260 1.06 -2.39 3.45
CA LEU A 260 0.65 -2.20 4.85
C LEU A 260 1.03 -3.40 5.70
N SER A 261 0.86 -4.61 5.15
CA SER A 261 1.28 -5.88 5.71
C SER A 261 1.45 -6.93 4.60
N PRO A 262 2.03 -8.12 4.86
CA PRO A 262 2.16 -9.18 3.85
C PRO A 262 0.84 -9.68 3.24
N ALA A 263 -0.30 -9.33 3.84
CA ALA A 263 -1.63 -9.66 3.34
C ALA A 263 -2.41 -8.45 2.79
N PHE A 264 -1.87 -7.23 2.86
CA PHE A 264 -2.57 -5.99 2.49
C PHE A 264 -1.66 -5.02 1.76
N HIS A 265 -1.93 -4.84 0.47
CA HIS A 265 -1.23 -3.90 -0.40
C HIS A 265 -2.22 -2.89 -0.96
N LEU A 266 -1.83 -1.62 -1.06
CA LEU A 266 -2.60 -0.58 -1.73
C LEU A 266 -1.86 -0.10 -2.98
N ASP A 267 -2.48 -0.26 -4.13
CA ASP A 267 -1.94 0.22 -5.40
C ASP A 267 -2.56 1.58 -5.74
N LEU A 268 -1.70 2.54 -6.08
CA LEU A 268 -2.04 3.88 -6.49
C LEU A 268 -1.57 4.08 -7.93
N LEU A 269 -2.51 3.99 -8.86
CA LEU A 269 -2.27 4.12 -10.30
C LEU A 269 -2.58 5.55 -10.74
N PHE A 270 -1.74 6.11 -11.61
CA PHE A 270 -1.76 7.52 -12.04
C PHE A 270 -1.75 8.49 -10.86
N LEU A 271 -0.86 8.23 -9.89
CA LEU A 271 -0.79 8.94 -8.63
C LEU A 271 -0.26 10.36 -8.79
N LYS A 272 -1.04 11.32 -8.30
CA LYS A 272 -0.56 12.64 -7.85
C LYS A 272 -1.07 12.91 -6.44
N LEU A 273 -0.21 13.43 -5.58
CA LEU A 273 -0.51 13.67 -4.18
C LEU A 273 0.22 14.91 -3.70
N GLN A 274 -0.49 15.83 -3.04
CA GLN A 274 0.13 16.88 -2.24
C GLN A 274 -0.57 16.95 -0.89
N ALA A 275 0.22 16.91 0.18
CA ALA A 275 -0.29 16.78 1.55
C ALA A 275 0.26 17.86 2.50
N ALA A 276 0.57 19.05 1.98
CA ALA A 276 0.82 20.28 2.73
C ALA A 276 1.00 21.45 1.76
N GLN A 277 0.73 22.68 2.23
CA GLN A 277 1.02 23.94 1.50
C GLN A 277 0.47 23.96 0.07
N LEU A 278 -0.81 23.59 -0.11
CA LEU A 278 -1.46 23.66 -1.41
C LEU A 278 -1.73 25.13 -1.78
N PRO A 279 -1.63 25.51 -3.06
CA PRO A 279 -2.21 26.75 -3.58
C PRO A 279 -3.68 26.89 -3.19
N SER A 280 -4.13 28.11 -2.92
CA SER A 280 -5.53 28.40 -2.55
C SER A 280 -6.58 27.99 -3.61
N THR A 281 -6.15 27.73 -4.85
CA THR A 281 -6.97 27.18 -5.93
C THR A 281 -7.29 25.68 -5.76
N GLY A 282 -6.60 24.98 -4.87
CA GLY A 282 -6.70 23.53 -4.71
C GLY A 282 -6.01 22.73 -5.81
N ALA A 283 -5.26 23.38 -6.70
CA ALA A 283 -4.46 22.70 -7.71
C ALA A 283 -3.12 22.20 -7.14
N PHE A 284 -2.55 21.16 -7.76
CA PHE A 284 -1.19 20.70 -7.43
C PHE A 284 -0.13 21.79 -7.69
N GLY A 285 0.85 21.88 -6.79
CA GLY A 285 2.09 22.64 -6.98
C GLY A 285 3.09 21.93 -7.91
N PRO A 286 4.36 22.36 -7.95
CA PRO A 286 5.41 21.74 -8.77
C PRO A 286 5.51 20.23 -8.53
N SER A 287 5.77 19.46 -9.58
CA SER A 287 5.77 17.98 -9.53
C SER A 287 7.14 17.42 -9.15
N PHE A 288 7.18 16.64 -8.08
CA PHE A 288 8.31 15.80 -7.67
C PHE A 288 8.04 14.35 -8.08
N SER A 289 8.81 13.83 -9.04
CA SER A 289 8.59 12.50 -9.61
C SER A 289 9.20 11.36 -8.78
N CYS A 290 8.49 10.24 -8.67
CA CYS A 290 8.99 9.06 -7.97
C CYS A 290 10.21 8.41 -8.65
N PRO A 291 11.10 7.73 -7.89
CA PRO A 291 12.27 7.06 -8.46
C PRO A 291 11.94 5.99 -9.53
N SER A 292 10.79 5.32 -9.41
CA SER A 292 10.35 4.29 -10.38
C SER A 292 9.99 4.85 -11.76
N ASP A 293 9.73 6.16 -11.87
CA ASP A 293 9.47 6.85 -13.14
C ASP A 293 10.74 7.47 -13.73
N GLN A 294 11.90 7.32 -13.08
CA GLN A 294 13.17 7.78 -13.65
C GLN A 294 13.45 7.06 -14.97
N SER A 295 13.59 7.86 -16.03
CA SER A 295 13.63 7.33 -17.39
C SER A 295 14.89 6.49 -17.62
N ILE A 296 14.69 5.27 -18.13
CA ILE A 296 15.75 4.34 -18.60
C ILE A 296 16.67 5.01 -19.64
N LEU A 297 16.22 6.11 -20.26
CA LEU A 297 17.03 7.00 -21.08
C LEU A 297 18.37 7.39 -20.42
N LEU A 298 18.43 7.70 -19.13
CA LEU A 298 19.69 8.13 -18.50
C LEU A 298 20.76 7.02 -18.50
N PRO A 299 20.51 5.81 -17.94
CA PRO A 299 21.48 4.70 -18.06
C PRO A 299 21.71 4.24 -19.50
N LEU A 300 20.71 4.35 -20.39
CA LEU A 300 20.86 4.03 -21.81
C LEU A 300 21.85 4.99 -22.51
N ILE A 301 21.72 6.30 -22.30
CA ILE A 301 22.63 7.32 -22.85
C ILE A 301 24.06 7.09 -22.35
N ILE A 302 24.23 6.80 -21.04
CA ILE A 302 25.53 6.47 -20.46
C ILE A 302 26.13 5.22 -21.13
N GLY A 303 25.33 4.18 -21.35
CA GLY A 303 25.75 2.96 -22.05
C GLY A 303 26.17 3.19 -23.50
N LEU A 304 25.43 4.02 -24.26
CA LEU A 304 25.75 4.38 -25.64
C LEU A 304 27.05 5.20 -25.74
N ILE A 305 27.27 6.15 -24.82
CA ILE A 305 28.51 6.94 -24.76
C ILE A 305 29.71 6.03 -24.44
N ALA A 306 29.58 5.13 -23.45
CA ALA A 306 30.63 4.20 -23.09
C ALA A 306 31.00 3.25 -24.25
N LEU A 307 30.00 2.73 -24.97
CA LEU A 307 30.22 1.87 -26.14
C LEU A 307 30.91 2.63 -27.29
N GLY A 308 30.51 3.89 -27.54
CA GLY A 308 31.14 4.75 -28.54
C GLY A 308 32.62 5.05 -28.23
N LEU A 309 32.93 5.39 -26.98
CA LEU A 309 34.30 5.62 -26.53
C LEU A 309 35.18 4.36 -26.66
N LEU A 310 34.65 3.19 -26.28
CA LEU A 310 35.34 1.91 -26.45
C LEU A 310 35.66 1.61 -27.92
N ALA A 311 34.69 1.84 -28.83
CA ALA A 311 34.91 1.66 -30.27
C ALA A 311 36.01 2.58 -30.80
N VAL A 312 36.06 3.85 -30.37
CA VAL A 312 37.13 4.80 -30.76
C VAL A 312 38.50 4.33 -30.29
N VAL A 313 38.62 3.87 -29.04
CA VAL A 313 39.88 3.32 -28.50
C VAL A 313 40.35 2.09 -29.28
N LEU A 314 39.44 1.17 -29.63
CA LEU A 314 39.76 -0.01 -30.44
C LEU A 314 40.20 0.36 -31.86
N VAL A 315 39.57 1.35 -32.50
CA VAL A 315 39.99 1.85 -33.83
C VAL A 315 41.40 2.44 -33.76
N ILE A 316 41.68 3.28 -32.76
CA ILE A 316 43.03 3.86 -32.54
C ILE A 316 44.07 2.74 -32.34
N PHE A 317 43.78 1.77 -31.46
CA PHE A 317 44.67 0.63 -31.20
C PHE A 317 44.96 -0.19 -32.47
N CYS A 318 43.93 -0.48 -33.27
CA CYS A 318 44.08 -1.18 -34.56
C CYS A 318 44.93 -0.40 -35.57
N VAL A 319 44.76 0.93 -35.67
CA VAL A 319 45.57 1.78 -36.55
C VAL A 319 47.02 1.86 -36.07
N CYS A 320 47.25 2.00 -34.77
CA CYS A 320 48.60 2.02 -34.19
C CYS A 320 49.34 0.70 -34.38
N ARG A 321 48.69 -0.46 -34.10
CA ARG A 321 49.30 -1.78 -34.34
C ARG A 321 49.60 -2.04 -35.81
N ARG A 322 48.73 -1.63 -36.74
CA ARG A 322 48.99 -1.78 -38.19
C ARG A 322 50.19 -0.96 -38.68
N ARG A 323 50.58 0.12 -37.98
CA ARG A 323 51.72 0.97 -38.37
C ARG A 323 53.09 0.45 -37.93
N GLN A 324 53.18 -0.56 -37.06
CA GLN A 324 54.47 -1.04 -36.53
C GLN A 324 55.18 -2.08 -37.41
N SER A 325 54.61 -2.50 -38.55
CA SER A 325 55.15 -3.56 -39.41
C SER A 325 56.18 -3.08 -40.46
N THR A 326 56.84 -1.93 -40.26
CA THR A 326 57.88 -1.43 -41.18
C THR A 326 58.95 -0.63 -40.44
N TYR A 327 59.66 -1.30 -39.52
CA TYR A 327 61.01 -0.90 -39.14
C TYR A 327 61.98 -1.94 -39.71
N GLN A 328 62.60 -1.60 -40.83
CA GLN A 328 63.75 -2.32 -41.36
C GLN A 328 64.99 -1.69 -40.69
N PRO A 329 65.75 -2.43 -39.85
CA PRO A 329 67.00 -1.93 -39.31
C PRO A 329 68.01 -1.76 -40.44
N LEU A 330 68.84 -0.71 -40.32
CA LEU A 330 69.99 -0.43 -41.20
C LEU A 330 71.15 -1.38 -40.88
#